data_AF-A0A2K9LL32-F1
#
_entry.id   AF-A0A2K9LL32-F1
#
_cell.length_a   1.000
_cell.length_b   1.000
_cell.length_c   1.000
_cell.angle_alpha   90.00
_cell.angle_beta   90.00
_cell.angle_gamma   90.00
#
_symmetry.space_group_name_H-M   'P 1'
#
loop_
_entity.id
_entity.type
_entity.pdbx_description
1 polymer ?
#
loop_
_entity_poly.entity_id
_entity_poly.type
_entity_poly.pdbx_seq_one_letter_code
_entity_poly.pdbx_strand_id
1 'polypeptide(L)'
;MSKRTWACVECKQKYRRDQNSDKPVKCATCGKVCEYVHWKVRVPSPKKEKDWKKFWAAYLKEKALLEKYYNDESVEEITLDILNMRLIPRVKRNL
;
A
#
# COMPACT_ATOMS: atom_id res chain seq x y z
N MET A 1 20.82 5.46 5.22
CA MET A 1 19.97 4.46 4.54
C MET A 1 18.61 4.41 5.21
N SER A 2 17.53 4.82 4.51
CA SER A 2 16.19 4.78 5.09
C SER A 2 15.62 3.35 5.00
N LYS A 3 15.17 2.80 6.13
CA LYS A 3 14.54 1.48 6.17
C LYS A 3 13.05 1.62 5.87
N ARG A 4 12.58 0.90 4.86
CA ARG A 4 11.16 0.80 4.51
C ARG A 4 10.45 -0.22 5.39
N THR A 5 9.17 0.03 5.67
CA THR A 5 8.34 -0.88 6.46
C THR A 5 7.52 -1.76 5.52
N TRP A 6 7.58 -3.06 5.78
CA TRP A 6 6.78 -4.09 5.12
C TRP A 6 5.91 -4.77 6.17
N ALA A 7 4.68 -5.14 5.84
CA ALA A 7 3.77 -5.76 6.79
C ALA A 7 3.07 -6.97 6.20
N CYS A 8 3.10 -8.08 6.92
CA CYS A 8 2.20 -9.19 6.64
C CYS A 8 0.83 -8.85 7.25
N VAL A 9 -0.18 -8.68 6.40
CA VAL A 9 -1.54 -8.32 6.82
C VAL A 9 -2.15 -9.41 7.73
N GLU A 10 -1.94 -10.67 7.38
CA GLU A 10 -2.53 -11.83 8.07
C GLU A 10 -1.84 -12.14 9.40
N CYS A 11 -0.52 -12.35 9.38
CA CYS A 11 0.25 -12.64 10.59
C CYS A 11 0.49 -11.41 11.47
N LYS A 12 0.08 -10.22 11.02
CA LYS A 12 0.26 -8.93 11.70
C LYS A 12 1.72 -8.58 12.05
N GLN A 13 2.68 -9.17 11.35
CA GLN A 13 4.12 -8.95 11.54
C GLN A 13 4.63 -7.80 10.67
N LYS A 14 5.63 -7.08 11.17
CA LYS A 14 6.28 -5.98 10.45
C LYS A 14 7.75 -6.32 10.21
N TYR A 15 8.23 -6.05 9.02
CA TYR A 15 9.61 -6.24 8.62
C TYR A 15 10.18 -4.89 8.19
N ARG A 16 11.43 -4.62 8.57
CA ARG A 16 12.19 -3.47 8.06
C ARG A 16 13.24 -3.98 7.08
N ARG A 17 13.27 -3.37 5.89
CA ARG A 17 14.23 -3.68 4.82
C ARG A 17 14.78 -2.39 4.25
N ASP A 18 15.95 -2.48 3.63
CA ASP A 18 16.56 -1.33 2.98
C ASP A 18 15.72 -0.88 1.79
N GLN A 19 15.78 0.41 1.50
CA GLN A 19 14.97 1.04 0.46
C GLN A 19 15.13 0.42 -0.94
N ASN A 20 16.33 -0.08 -1.24
CA ASN A 20 16.72 -0.61 -2.55
C ASN A 20 16.53 -2.14 -2.66
N SER A 21 15.77 -2.76 -1.75
CA SER A 21 15.41 -4.16 -1.94
C SER A 21 14.33 -4.26 -3.02
N ASP A 22 14.74 -4.58 -4.25
CA ASP A 22 13.80 -4.82 -5.37
C ASP A 22 13.02 -6.13 -5.22
N LYS A 23 13.43 -6.97 -4.26
CA LYS A 23 12.80 -8.27 -4.02
C LYS A 23 11.55 -8.11 -3.15
N PRO A 24 10.45 -8.81 -3.49
CA PRO A 24 9.27 -8.85 -2.64
C PRO A 24 9.62 -9.48 -1.28
N VAL A 25 9.16 -8.86 -0.20
CA VAL A 25 9.41 -9.36 1.16
C VAL A 25 8.38 -10.43 1.49
N LYS A 26 8.81 -11.67 1.78
CA LYS A 26 7.92 -12.75 2.22
C LYS A 26 7.83 -12.82 3.73
N CYS A 27 6.65 -13.13 4.25
CA CYS A 27 6.42 -13.38 5.66
C CYS A 27 7.10 -14.70 6.08
N ALA A 28 7.88 -14.68 7.15
CA ALA A 28 8.54 -15.88 7.67
C ALA A 28 7.55 -16.90 8.27
N THR A 29 6.34 -16.46 8.63
CA THR A 29 5.33 -17.30 9.29
C THR A 29 4.39 -17.97 8.29
N CYS A 30 3.83 -17.23 7.34
CA CYS A 30 2.87 -17.78 6.37
C CYS A 30 3.39 -17.84 4.93
N GLY A 31 4.60 -17.36 4.64
CA GLY A 31 5.19 -17.37 3.30
C GLY A 31 4.61 -16.34 2.31
N LYS A 32 3.50 -15.66 2.66
CA LYS A 32 2.84 -14.68 1.78
C LYS A 32 3.70 -13.42 1.60
N VAL A 33 3.50 -12.74 0.47
CA VAL A 33 4.15 -11.46 0.19
C VAL A 33 3.60 -10.41 1.15
N CYS A 34 4.52 -9.64 1.75
CA CYS A 34 4.21 -8.54 2.65
C CYS A 34 3.89 -7.28 1.85
N GLU A 35 3.02 -6.46 2.40
CA GLU A 35 2.69 -5.16 1.83
C GLU A 35 3.73 -4.12 2.20
N TYR A 36 4.26 -3.43 1.19
CA TYR A 36 5.07 -2.24 1.41
C TYR A 36 4.19 -1.12 1.93
N VAL A 37 4.63 -0.45 3.00
CA VAL A 37 3.96 0.70 3.57
C VAL A 37 4.84 1.93 3.44
N HIS A 38 4.34 2.94 2.74
CA HIS A 38 5.01 4.23 2.63
C HIS A 38 5.15 4.90 3.99
N TRP A 39 6.27 5.60 4.21
CA TRP A 39 6.63 6.16 5.53
C TRP A 39 5.63 7.18 6.10
N LYS A 40 4.83 7.82 5.24
CA LYS A 40 3.76 8.75 5.66
C LYS A 40 2.50 8.04 6.17
N VAL A 41 2.35 6.74 5.91
CA VAL A 41 1.15 5.98 6.27
C VAL A 41 1.31 5.38 7.67
N ARG A 42 0.43 5.79 8.59
CA ARG A 42 0.44 5.29 9.97
C ARG A 42 -0.33 3.98 10.07
N VAL A 43 0.38 2.85 10.08
CA VAL A 43 -0.23 1.54 10.33
C VAL A 43 -0.64 1.43 11.80
N PRO A 44 -1.88 1.01 12.11
CA PRO A 44 -2.31 0.77 13.48
C PRO A 44 -1.47 -0.32 14.16
N SER A 45 -1.60 -0.40 15.50
CA SER A 45 -0.98 -1.47 16.27
C SER A 45 -1.65 -2.81 15.92
N PRO A 46 -0.90 -3.90 15.72
CA PRO A 46 -1.46 -5.22 15.45
C PRO A 46 -2.31 -5.76 16.62
N LYS A 47 -2.10 -5.23 17.84
CA LYS A 47 -2.92 -5.53 19.02
C LYS A 47 -4.34 -4.96 18.91
N LYS A 48 -4.55 -3.91 18.12
CA LYS A 48 -5.87 -3.31 17.88
C LYS A 48 -6.51 -4.00 16.68
N GLU A 49 -7.10 -5.17 16.89
CA GLU A 49 -7.55 -6.02 15.79
C GLU A 49 -8.58 -5.37 14.86
N LYS A 50 -9.58 -4.70 15.44
CA LYS A 50 -10.63 -4.01 14.66
C LYS A 50 -10.01 -2.92 13.77
N ASP A 51 -9.15 -2.08 14.34
CA ASP A 51 -8.47 -1.01 13.61
C ASP A 51 -7.53 -1.58 12.54
N TRP A 52 -6.81 -2.66 12.86
CA TRP A 52 -5.92 -3.35 11.93
C TRP A 52 -6.69 -3.85 10.71
N LYS A 53 -7.79 -4.58 10.93
CA LYS A 53 -8.63 -5.11 9.85
C LYS A 53 -9.23 -3.98 9.01
N LYS A 54 -9.78 -2.95 9.66
CA LYS A 54 -10.38 -1.78 8.98
C LYS A 54 -9.34 -1.04 8.12
N PHE A 55 -8.16 -0.76 8.69
CA PHE A 55 -7.08 -0.10 7.98
C PHE A 55 -6.63 -0.88 6.74
N TRP A 56 -6.34 -2.17 6.89
CA TRP A 56 -5.83 -2.97 5.76
C TRP A 56 -6.86 -3.21 4.67
N ALA A 57 -8.14 -3.36 5.02
CA ALA A 57 -9.21 -3.43 4.03
C ALA A 57 -9.29 -2.16 3.17
N ALA A 58 -9.20 -0.98 3.81
CA ALA A 58 -9.22 0.30 3.11
C ALA A 58 -7.91 0.55 2.32
N TYR A 59 -6.75 0.24 2.92
CA TYR A 59 -5.43 0.39 2.29
C TYR A 59 -5.32 -0.44 0.99
N LEU A 60 -5.72 -1.72 1.05
CA LEU A 60 -5.68 -2.60 -0.12
C LEU A 60 -6.66 -2.15 -1.21
N LYS A 61 -7.82 -1.59 -0.82
CA LYS A 61 -8.77 -0.99 -1.77
C LYS A 61 -8.16 0.21 -2.49
N GLU A 62 -7.53 1.14 -1.77
CA GLU A 62 -6.86 2.29 -2.38
C GLU A 62 -5.69 1.88 -3.27
N LYS A 63 -4.91 0.88 -2.85
CA LYS A 63 -3.82 0.33 -3.66
C LYS A 63 -4.34 -0.27 -4.98
N ALA A 64 -5.45 -1.01 -4.93
CA ALA A 64 -6.08 -1.55 -6.13
C ALA A 64 -6.60 -0.43 -7.06
N LEU A 65 -7.12 0.67 -6.52
CA LEU A 65 -7.50 1.86 -7.31
C LEU A 65 -6.27 2.51 -7.96
N LEU A 66 -5.16 2.60 -7.24
CA LEU A 66 -3.90 3.12 -7.77
C LEU A 66 -3.32 2.24 -8.89
N GLU A 67 -3.35 0.92 -8.72
CA GLU A 67 -2.93 -0.02 -9.76
C GLU A 67 -3.81 0.09 -11.00
N LYS A 68 -5.14 0.19 -10.83
CA LYS A 68 -6.07 0.48 -11.93
C LYS A 68 -5.73 1.79 -12.63
N TYR A 69 -5.45 2.86 -11.87
CA TYR A 69 -5.04 4.15 -12.43
C TYR A 69 -3.75 4.08 -13.25
N TYR A 70 -2.80 3.23 -12.89
CA TYR A 70 -1.58 3.06 -13.68
C TYR A 70 -1.78 2.19 -14.91
N ASN A 71 -2.75 1.26 -14.87
CA ASN A 71 -3.03 0.32 -15.96
C ASN A 71 -4.13 0.81 -16.92
N ASP A 72 -4.93 1.81 -16.54
CA ASP A 72 -6.07 2.34 -17.29
C ASP A 72 -5.87 3.83 -17.61
N GLU A 73 -6.39 4.32 -18.74
CA GLU A 73 -6.24 5.70 -19.20
C GLU A 73 -7.39 6.63 -18.79
N SER A 74 -8.48 6.12 -18.19
CA SER A 74 -9.66 6.95 -17.88
C SER A 74 -10.24 6.71 -16.50
N VAL A 75 -9.47 7.04 -15.47
CA VAL A 75 -10.04 7.12 -14.12
C VAL A 75 -10.55 8.54 -13.89
N GLU A 76 -11.77 8.66 -13.38
CA GLU A 76 -12.28 9.90 -12.80
C GLU A 76 -11.35 10.40 -11.70
N GLU A 77 -11.55 11.64 -11.25
CA GLU A 77 -10.78 12.15 -10.13
C GLU A 77 -11.03 11.31 -8.87
N ILE A 78 -9.97 10.74 -8.29
CA ILE A 78 -10.06 9.91 -7.07
C ILE A 78 -9.11 10.43 -6.00
N THR A 79 -9.62 10.63 -4.80
CA THR A 79 -8.83 10.86 -3.60
C THR A 79 -8.57 9.53 -2.88
N LEU A 80 -7.30 9.26 -2.60
CA LEU A 80 -6.82 8.11 -1.83
C LEU A 80 -6.34 8.63 -0.47
N ASP A 81 -7.24 8.63 0.52
CA ASP A 81 -7.03 9.25 1.82
C ASP A 81 -5.89 8.60 2.61
N ILE A 82 -5.81 7.28 2.60
CA ILE A 82 -4.77 6.54 3.35
C ILE A 82 -3.42 6.71 2.68
N LEU A 83 -3.36 6.68 1.35
CA LEU A 83 -2.13 6.93 0.60
C LEU A 83 -1.76 8.41 0.55
N ASN A 84 -2.66 9.31 0.95
CA ASN A 84 -2.54 10.76 0.86
C ASN A 84 -2.19 11.21 -0.57
N MET A 85 -2.97 10.73 -1.53
CA MET A 85 -2.79 10.98 -2.96
C MET A 85 -4.11 11.46 -3.58
N ARG A 86 -4.01 12.38 -4.54
CA ARG A 86 -5.12 12.77 -5.41
C ARG A 86 -4.74 12.38 -6.84
N LEU A 87 -5.52 11.50 -7.44
CA LEU A 87 -5.35 11.03 -8.81
C LEU A 87 -6.26 11.85 -9.71
N ILE A 88 -5.68 12.48 -10.72
CA ILE A 88 -6.41 13.25 -11.73
C ILE A 88 -6.50 12.48 -13.05
N PRO A 89 -7.60 12.63 -13.81
CA PRO A 89 -7.72 12.02 -15.13
C PRO A 89 -6.52 12.38 -16.01
N ARG A 90 -5.95 11.38 -16.69
CA ARG A 90 -4.91 11.65 -17.69
C ARG A 90 -5.59 12.20 -18.94
N VAL A 91 -5.53 13.52 -19.12
CA VAL A 91 -5.96 14.13 -20.38
C VAL A 91 -5.05 13.59 -21.47
N LYS A 92 -5.60 12.82 -22.42
CA LYS A 92 -4.90 12.49 -23.65
C LYS A 92 -4.56 13.81 -24.34
N ARG A 93 -3.28 14.20 -24.29
CA ARG A 93 -2.78 15.24 -25.19
C ARG A 93 -2.84 14.62 -26.58
N ASN A 94 -3.86 14.99 -27.35
CA ASN A 94 -3.86 14.77 -28.79
C ASN A 94 -2.64 15.54 -29.32
N LEU A 95 -1.60 14.80 -29.71
CA LEU A 95 -0.48 15.29 -30.51
C LEU A 95 -0.87 15.24 -31.98
#